data_AF-A0A4Q7BI52-F1
#
_entry.id   AF-A0A4Q7BI52-F1
#
_cell.length_a   1.000
_cell.length_b   1.000
_cell.length_c   1.000
_cell.angle_alpha   90.00
_cell.angle_beta   90.00
_cell.angle_gamma   90.00
#
_symmetry.space_group_name_H-M   'P 1'
#
loop_
_entity.id
_entity.type
_entity.pdbx_description
1 polymer ?
#
loop_
_entity_poly.entity_id
_entity_poly.type
_entity_poly.pdbx_seq_one_letter_code
_entity_poly.pdbx_strand_id
1 'polypeptide(L)'
;MSQKLIQFGFDIHVEMSLDEIIQALRFCPITYEVERLDSQYFFFKVEDSYQKNLILNFLNDFKLRKELNKQVSPQQKSFVDAIILASISK
;
A
#
# COMPACT_ATOMS: atom_id res chain seq x y z
N MET A 1 -0.74 -1.15 37.57
CA MET A 1 -0.19 -2.43 37.06
C MET A 1 0.06 -2.25 35.58
N SER A 2 1.32 -2.28 35.14
CA SER A 2 1.66 -2.16 33.71
C SER A 2 1.24 -3.47 33.04
N GLN A 3 0.15 -3.44 32.26
CA GLN A 3 -0.17 -4.51 31.34
C GLN A 3 1.00 -4.59 30.37
N LYS A 4 1.78 -5.67 30.46
CA LYS A 4 2.76 -6.02 29.42
C LYS A 4 1.93 -6.28 28.16
N LEU A 5 1.78 -5.25 27.32
CA LEU A 5 1.18 -5.35 26.00
C LEU A 5 1.93 -6.47 25.29
N ILE A 6 1.27 -7.61 25.09
CA ILE A 6 1.83 -8.71 24.31
C ILE A 6 1.86 -8.17 22.88
N GLN A 7 2.98 -7.57 22.49
CA GLN A 7 3.17 -7.10 21.13
C GLN A 7 3.17 -8.33 20.21
N PHE A 8 2.22 -8.36 19.30
CA PHE A 8 2.08 -9.36 18.26
C PHE A 8 3.02 -9.00 17.11
N GLY A 9 3.98 -9.89 16.83
CA GLY A 9 4.91 -9.76 15.72
C GLY A 9 4.48 -10.57 14.51
N PHE A 10 4.61 -10.03 13.30
CA PHE A 10 4.45 -10.82 12.07
C PHE A 10 5.32 -10.33 10.91
N ASP A 11 5.77 -11.28 10.11
CA ASP A 11 6.50 -11.04 8.87
C ASP A 11 5.56 -10.89 7.69
N ILE A 12 5.91 -9.99 6.77
CA ILE A 12 5.26 -9.84 5.48
C ILE A 12 6.31 -9.89 4.38
N HIS A 13 6.03 -10.70 3.37
CA HIS A 13 6.71 -10.65 2.08
C HIS A 13 5.89 -9.81 1.10
N VAL A 14 6.41 -8.66 0.67
CA VAL A 14 5.73 -7.76 -0.25
C VAL A 14 6.70 -7.18 -1.28
N GLU A 15 6.27 -7.17 -2.53
CA GLU A 15 6.95 -6.48 -3.65
C GLU A 15 6.71 -4.96 -3.59
N MET A 16 6.98 -4.36 -2.43
CA MET A 16 6.85 -2.92 -2.18
C MET A 16 8.09 -2.42 -1.46
N SER A 17 8.55 -1.21 -1.79
CA SER A 17 9.64 -0.58 -1.04
C SER A 17 9.17 -0.13 0.34
N LEU A 18 10.12 0.16 1.24
CA LEU A 18 9.79 0.71 2.57
C LEU A 18 8.99 2.02 2.45
N ASP A 19 9.34 2.88 1.51
CA ASP A 19 8.62 4.14 1.27
C ASP A 19 7.17 3.89 0.83
N GLU A 20 6.94 2.89 -0.03
CA GLU A 20 5.59 2.51 -0.45
C GLU A 20 4.77 1.94 0.70
N ILE A 21 5.40 1.15 1.57
CA ILE A 21 4.76 0.63 2.79
C ILE A 21 4.37 1.80 3.72
N ILE A 22 5.29 2.74 3.96
CA ILE A 22 5.02 3.94 4.77
C ILE A 22 3.89 4.78 4.16
N GLN A 23 3.87 4.94 2.83
CA GLN A 23 2.80 5.65 2.13
C GLN A 23 1.46 4.94 2.25
N ALA A 24 1.44 3.62 2.07
CA ALA A 24 0.25 2.80 2.20
C ALA A 24 -0.36 2.89 3.62
N LEU A 25 0.50 2.95 4.64
CA LEU A 25 0.09 2.99 6.04
C LEU A 25 -0.01 4.40 6.62
N ARG A 26 0.18 5.46 5.82
CA ARG A 26 0.16 6.86 6.27
C ARG A 26 -1.11 7.26 7.00
N PHE A 27 -2.24 6.65 6.63
CA PHE A 27 -3.56 6.91 7.22
C PHE A 27 -4.09 5.72 8.02
N CYS A 28 -3.24 4.74 8.35
CA CYS A 28 -3.64 3.61 9.17
C CYS A 28 -3.90 4.12 10.60
N PRO A 29 -5.11 3.94 11.17
CA PRO A 29 -5.51 4.55 12.44
C PRO A 29 -5.02 3.75 13.66
N ILE A 30 -3.82 3.17 13.57
CA ILE A 30 -3.24 2.31 14.62
C ILE A 30 -1.75 2.62 14.78
N THR A 31 -1.22 2.30 15.96
CA THR A 31 0.21 2.35 16.22
C THR A 31 0.85 1.06 15.73
N TYR A 32 1.94 1.16 14.97
CA TYR A 32 2.72 0.01 14.52
C TYR A 32 4.20 0.37 14.52
N GLU A 33 5.05 -0.62 14.76
CA GLU A 33 6.49 -0.53 14.47
C GLU A 33 6.78 -1.41 13.26
N VAL A 34 7.60 -0.92 12.34
CA VAL A 34 8.04 -1.67 11.16
C VAL A 34 9.56 -1.73 11.13
N GLU A 35 10.09 -2.93 11.01
CA GLU A 35 11.52 -3.20 10.86
C GLU A 35 11.74 -3.89 9.51
N ARG A 36 12.69 -3.37 8.73
CA ARG A 36 13.08 -4.00 7.47
C ARG A 36 14.04 -5.15 7.76
N LEU A 37 13.63 -6.38 7.45
CA LEU A 37 14.47 -7.56 7.57
C LEU A 37 15.37 -7.75 6.34
N ASP A 38 14.80 -7.52 5.14
CA ASP A 38 15.53 -7.58 3.87
C ASP A 38 14.87 -6.66 2.81
N SER A 39 15.23 -6.78 1.54
CA SER A 39 14.66 -6.03 0.42
C SER A 39 13.15 -6.19 0.24
N GLN A 40 12.61 -7.37 0.56
CA GLN A 40 11.19 -7.71 0.36
C GLN A 40 10.51 -8.24 1.61
N TYR A 41 11.25 -8.34 2.73
CA TYR A 41 10.75 -8.85 4.00
C TYR A 41 10.74 -7.74 5.05
N PHE A 42 9.58 -7.57 5.67
CA PHE A 42 9.34 -6.56 6.70
C PHE A 42 8.65 -7.21 7.90
N PHE A 43 9.12 -6.89 9.10
CA PHE A 43 8.53 -7.31 10.35
C PHE A 43 7.71 -6.19 10.95
N PHE A 44 6.48 -6.51 11.37
CA PHE A 44 5.57 -5.58 12.02
C PHE A 44 5.33 -6.00 13.46
N LYS A 45 5.39 -5.04 14.38
CA LYS A 45 4.90 -5.18 15.76
C LYS A 45 3.61 -4.38 15.92
N VAL A 46 2.57 -5.06 16.38
CA VAL A 46 1.23 -4.52 16.64
C VAL A 46 0.71 -5.03 17.98
N GLU A 47 -0.39 -4.50 18.48
CA GLU A 47 -0.92 -4.91 19.79
C GLU A 47 -1.78 -6.18 19.73
N ASP A 48 -2.43 -6.44 18.59
CA ASP A 48 -3.33 -7.59 18.43
C ASP A 48 -3.47 -8.05 16.96
N SER A 49 -4.22 -9.14 16.76
CA SER A 49 -4.47 -9.72 15.44
C SER A 49 -5.41 -8.88 14.56
N TYR A 50 -6.23 -8.01 15.15
CA TYR A 50 -7.10 -7.10 14.40
C TYR A 50 -6.26 -6.02 13.72
N GLN A 51 -5.30 -5.44 14.44
CA GLN A 51 -4.33 -4.48 13.91
C GLN A 51 -3.49 -5.09 12.78
N LYS A 52 -3.06 -6.35 12.92
CA LYS A 52 -2.41 -7.09 11.81
C LYS A 52 -3.28 -7.10 10.55
N ASN A 53 -4.56 -7.45 10.68
CA ASN A 53 -5.46 -7.53 9.53
C ASN A 53 -5.69 -6.16 8.89
N LEU A 54 -5.75 -5.10 9.70
CA LEU A 54 -5.81 -3.72 9.19
C LEU A 54 -4.58 -3.38 8.35
N ILE A 55 -3.36 -3.64 8.84
CA ILE A 55 -2.12 -3.41 8.07
C ILE A 55 -2.18 -4.13 6.72
N LEU A 56 -2.52 -5.42 6.73
CA LEU A 56 -2.61 -6.21 5.50
C LEU A 56 -3.65 -5.65 4.52
N ASN A 57 -4.80 -5.18 5.02
CA ASN A 57 -5.84 -4.58 4.18
C ASN A 57 -5.38 -3.27 3.53
N PHE A 58 -4.70 -2.40 4.28
CA PHE A 58 -4.16 -1.15 3.73
C PHE A 58 -3.09 -1.41 2.66
N LEU A 59 -2.20 -2.37 2.91
CA LEU A 59 -1.17 -2.76 1.93
C LEU A 59 -1.79 -3.33 0.64
N ASN A 60 -2.82 -4.18 0.78
CA ASN A 60 -3.53 -4.76 -0.36
C ASN A 60 -4.31 -3.69 -1.16
N ASP A 61 -5.01 -2.79 -0.46
CA ASP A 61 -5.75 -1.69 -1.11
C ASP A 61 -4.78 -0.75 -1.86
N PHE A 62 -3.66 -0.40 -1.26
CA PHE A 62 -2.62 0.40 -1.93
C PHE A 62 -2.10 -0.29 -3.20
N LYS A 63 -1.79 -1.59 -3.12
CA LYS A 63 -1.37 -2.38 -4.27
C LYS A 63 -2.44 -2.39 -5.37
N LEU A 64 -3.70 -2.61 -5.01
CA LEU A 64 -4.82 -2.62 -5.95
C LEU A 64 -4.99 -1.26 -6.64
N ARG A 65 -4.94 -0.16 -5.90
CA ARG A 65 -4.99 1.20 -6.46
C ARG A 65 -3.83 1.48 -7.40
N LYS A 66 -2.62 1.03 -7.05
CA LYS A 66 -1.43 1.18 -7.92
C LYS A 66 -1.62 0.43 -9.24
N GLU A 67 -2.10 -0.81 -9.20
CA GLU A 67 -2.38 -1.58 -10.41
C GLU A 67 -3.51 -0.97 -11.25
N LEU A 68 -4.59 -0.50 -10.62
CA LEU A 68 -5.66 0.21 -11.32
C LEU A 68 -5.15 1.50 -11.99
N ASN A 69 -4.34 2.30 -11.29
CA ASN A 69 -3.76 3.53 -11.86
C ASN A 69 -2.84 3.26 -13.06
N LYS A 70 -2.10 2.14 -13.05
CA LYS A 70 -1.30 1.71 -14.21
C LYS A 70 -2.17 1.37 -15.43
N GLN A 71 -3.40 0.88 -15.22
CA GLN A 71 -4.33 0.55 -16.31
C GLN A 71 -5.13 1.76 -16.78
N VAL A 72 -5.51 2.65 -15.87
CA VAL A 72 -6.31 3.84 -16.16
C VAL A 72 -5.49 4.92 -16.87
N SER A 73 -4.21 5.10 -16.51
CA SER A 73 -3.39 6.17 -17.11
C SER A 73 -3.17 6.01 -18.63
N PRO A 74 -2.91 4.82 -19.21
CA PRO A 74 -2.85 4.65 -20.65
C PRO A 74 -4.21 4.82 -21.33
N GLN A 75 -5.30 4.40 -20.69
CA GLN A 75 -6.66 4.56 -21.23
C GLN A 75 -7.08 6.03 -21.28
N GLN A 76 -6.82 6.79 -20.22
CA GLN A 76 -7.07 8.24 -20.18
C GLN A 76 -6.22 8.98 -21.22
N LYS A 77 -4.95 8.60 -21.36
CA LYS A 77 -4.06 9.18 -22.39
C LYS A 77 -4.56 8.88 -23.81
N SER A 78 -4.94 7.62 -24.08
CA SER A 78 -5.52 7.22 -25.38
C SER A 78 -6.81 7.96 -25.70
N PHE A 79 -7.65 8.24 -24.70
CA PHE A 79 -8.88 9.00 -24.89
C PHE A 79 -8.60 10.46 -25.27
N VAL A 80 -7.65 11.11 -24.59
CA VAL A 80 -7.21 12.48 -24.91
C VAL A 80 -6.58 12.54 -26.31
N ASP A 81 -5.71 11.59 -26.65
CA ASP A 81 -5.09 11.53 -27.97
C ASP A 81 -6.13 11.35 -29.09
N ALA A 82 -7.17 10.54 -28.86
CA ALA A 82 -8.28 10.38 -29.81
C ALA A 82 -9.09 11.68 -30.00
N ILE A 83 -9.36 12.44 -28.93
CA ILE A 83 -10.02 13.75 -29.02
C ILE A 83 -9.18 14.74 -29.82
N ILE A 84 -7.86 14.79 -29.56
CA ILE A 84 -6.94 15.67 -30.28
C ILE A 84 -6.93 15.32 -31.78
N LEU A 85 -6.79 14.03 -32.14
CA LEU A 85 -6.81 13.58 -33.54
C LEU A 85 -8.14 13.94 -34.25
N ALA A 86 -9.27 13.78 -33.56
CA ALA A 86 -10.58 14.14 -34.10
C ALA A 86 -10.74 15.67 -34.28
N SER A 87 -10.05 16.48 -33.47
CA SER A 87 -10.11 17.94 -33.53
C SER A 87 -9.21 18.54 -34.63
N ILE A 88 -8.11 17.86 -34.99
CA ILE A 88 -7.16 18.31 -36.03
C ILE A 88 -7.57 17.83 -37.43
N SER A 89 -8.40 16.78 -37.54
CA SER A 89 -8.94 16.29 -38.82
C SER A 89 -10.08 17.15 -39.42
N LYS A 90 -10.21 18.42 -39.01
CA LYS A 90 -11.13 19.41 -39.56
C LYS A 90 -10.35 20.52 -40.25
#